data_AF-K8EQK6-F1
#
_entry.id   AF-K8EQK6-F1
#
_cell.length_a   1.000
_cell.length_b   1.000
_cell.length_c   1.000
_cell.angle_alpha   90.00
_cell.angle_beta   90.00
_cell.angle_gamma   90.00
#
_symmetry.space_group_name_H-M   'P 1'
#
loop_
_entity.id
_entity.type
_entity.pdbx_description
1 polymer ?
#
loop_
_entity_poly.entity_id
_entity_poly.type
_entity_poly.pdbx_seq_one_letter_code
_entity_poly.pdbx_strand_id
1 'polypeptide(L)'
;MIKNNITDDDDDFNLWWWTVSSYLAFFLLLIARFVVPHSGEMFHWKPNERRRRFAMNHRICGAMHLLVLVFGGVHLMLLSSYNTSSSFTSSSMSRLAVVAFDLVLGLSGILVTRTAVKDFGKLHSRVRERRTKSSGVLHETKTVATEEMEEHFFYQMVNLTQVLYLHFCETCDGKNARTLALVLSTWSIWRYRDRFPVNSFSRNYEGGENGRWFESVENFLYRAKKWQYVFYKTCLLHGLNVSSAIFGSSRSSSSKTTTILTTHGERFQLYWLCLNASYVMEFFLQTLVKKKYGTQSNALLMNQFLMVVSSLSAFPVVVRRVHPIAFVAALALNFLNRKQETANVCLTCVACVVFDRYVKI
;
A
#
# COMPACT_ATOMS: atom_id res chain seq x y z
N MET A 1 36.60 3.15 13.83
CA MET A 1 35.21 2.62 13.77
C MET A 1 34.13 3.62 14.20
N ILE A 2 34.43 4.90 14.48
CA ILE A 2 33.42 5.92 14.87
C ILE A 2 33.04 6.85 13.68
N LYS A 3 33.81 6.83 12.58
CA LYS A 3 33.61 7.72 11.42
C LYS A 3 32.55 7.28 10.41
N ASN A 4 32.04 6.05 10.48
CA ASN A 4 31.07 5.53 9.51
C ASN A 4 29.59 5.73 9.92
N ASN A 5 29.30 5.96 11.21
CA ASN A 5 27.91 6.10 11.67
C ASN A 5 27.30 7.47 11.34
N ILE A 6 28.12 8.53 11.22
CA ILE A 6 27.61 9.89 10.98
C ILE A 6 27.11 10.03 9.53
N THR A 7 27.82 9.43 8.57
CA THR A 7 27.41 9.45 7.15
C THR A 7 26.15 8.64 6.87
N ASP A 8 25.98 7.48 7.52
CA ASP A 8 24.81 6.62 7.30
C ASP A 8 23.52 7.25 7.85
N ASP A 9 23.58 7.95 8.99
CA ASP A 9 22.40 8.61 9.58
C ASP A 9 21.97 9.86 8.78
N ASP A 10 22.92 10.62 8.24
CA ASP A 10 22.65 11.79 7.39
C ASP A 10 22.03 11.38 6.04
N ASP A 11 22.53 10.31 5.41
CA ASP A 11 21.98 9.79 4.15
C ASP A 11 20.57 9.21 4.34
N ASP A 12 20.32 8.49 5.44
CA ASP A 12 18.99 7.98 5.80
C ASP A 12 17.99 9.11 6.08
N PHE A 13 18.43 10.19 6.74
CA PHE A 13 17.61 11.37 7.00
C PHE A 13 17.26 12.10 5.71
N ASN A 14 18.25 12.34 4.86
CA ASN A 14 18.06 12.97 3.56
C ASN A 14 17.08 12.17 2.70
N LEU A 15 17.27 10.85 2.57
CA LEU A 15 16.37 9.99 1.81
C LEU A 15 14.93 10.05 2.34
N TRP A 16 14.76 10.02 3.66
CA TRP A 16 13.43 10.14 4.28
C TRP A 16 12.78 11.49 3.97
N TRP A 17 13.51 12.59 4.17
CA TRP A 17 13.02 13.95 3.90
C TRP A 17 12.60 14.11 2.43
N TRP A 18 13.48 13.71 1.50
CA TRP A 18 13.18 13.70 0.07
C TRP A 18 11.92 12.89 -0.26
N THR A 19 11.74 11.72 0.36
CA THR A 19 10.59 10.85 0.10
C THR A 19 9.29 11.49 0.60
N VAL A 20 9.27 12.03 1.82
CA VAL A 20 8.06 12.68 2.37
C VAL A 20 7.75 13.97 1.63
N SER A 21 8.74 14.80 1.31
CA SER A 21 8.52 16.06 0.57
C SER A 21 8.01 15.77 -0.84
N SER A 22 8.58 14.79 -1.53
CA SER A 22 8.13 14.37 -2.86
C SER A 22 6.69 13.83 -2.81
N TYR A 23 6.38 12.99 -1.81
CA TYR A 23 5.02 12.51 -1.56
C TYR A 23 4.03 13.68 -1.40
N LEU A 24 4.34 14.63 -0.51
CA LEU A 24 3.42 15.74 -0.22
C LEU A 24 3.28 16.67 -1.44
N ALA A 25 4.38 17.02 -2.10
CA ALA A 25 4.37 17.84 -3.31
C ALA A 25 3.48 17.23 -4.39
N PHE A 26 3.58 15.92 -4.61
CA PHE A 26 2.73 15.21 -5.57
C PHE A 26 1.24 15.39 -5.29
N PHE A 27 0.80 15.20 -4.04
CA PHE A 27 -0.61 15.34 -3.69
C PHE A 27 -1.10 16.79 -3.71
N LEU A 28 -0.28 17.74 -3.29
CA LEU A 28 -0.59 19.16 -3.40
C LEU A 28 -0.72 19.59 -4.86
N LEU A 29 0.17 19.14 -5.75
CA LEU A 29 0.07 19.39 -7.18
C LEU A 29 -1.17 18.72 -7.79
N LEU A 30 -1.51 17.52 -7.35
CA LEU A 30 -2.73 16.82 -7.79
C LEU A 30 -3.98 17.62 -7.40
N ILE A 31 -4.04 18.14 -6.18
CA ILE A 31 -5.14 19.02 -5.72
C ILE A 31 -5.17 20.31 -6.53
N ALA A 32 -4.06 21.04 -6.58
CA ALA A 32 -3.97 22.36 -7.20
C ALA A 32 -4.25 22.32 -8.71
N ARG A 33 -3.78 21.28 -9.41
CA ARG A 33 -3.91 21.17 -10.87
C ARG A 33 -5.21 20.53 -11.32
N PHE A 34 -5.71 19.53 -10.60
CA PHE A 34 -6.86 18.75 -11.06
C PHE A 34 -8.11 18.99 -10.22
N VAL A 35 -8.01 19.00 -8.90
CA VAL A 35 -9.19 19.04 -8.01
C VAL A 35 -9.76 20.44 -7.87
N VAL A 36 -8.92 21.44 -7.58
CA VAL A 36 -9.36 22.84 -7.37
C VAL A 36 -9.98 23.43 -8.63
N PRO A 37 -9.34 23.37 -9.82
CA PRO A 37 -9.87 24.02 -11.02
C PRO A 37 -11.16 23.39 -11.52
N HIS A 38 -11.37 22.10 -11.23
CA HIS A 38 -12.54 21.35 -11.68
C HIS A 38 -13.53 21.04 -10.55
N SER A 39 -13.38 21.66 -9.37
CA SER A 39 -14.21 21.37 -8.18
C SER A 39 -15.71 21.52 -8.46
N GLY A 40 -16.09 22.58 -9.16
CA GLY A 40 -17.46 22.81 -9.64
C GLY A 40 -18.00 21.64 -10.47
N GLU A 41 -17.21 21.10 -11.39
CA GLU A 41 -17.64 20.01 -12.28
C GLU A 41 -17.43 18.61 -11.69
N MET A 42 -16.55 18.49 -10.69
CA MET A 42 -16.29 17.27 -9.95
C MET A 42 -17.40 16.97 -8.95
N PHE A 43 -17.91 17.99 -8.25
CA PHE A 43 -18.80 17.80 -7.10
C PHE A 43 -20.20 18.38 -7.27
N HIS A 44 -20.46 19.31 -8.22
CA HIS A 44 -21.81 19.83 -8.38
C HIS A 44 -22.69 18.93 -9.26
N TRP A 45 -23.91 18.76 -8.77
CA TRP A 45 -25.01 18.11 -9.48
C TRP A 45 -25.68 19.09 -10.44
N LYS A 46 -25.56 18.84 -11.75
CA LYS A 46 -26.40 19.50 -12.76
C LYS A 46 -27.48 18.52 -13.26
N PRO A 47 -28.78 18.79 -13.03
CA PRO A 47 -29.86 17.84 -13.30
C PRO A 47 -29.99 17.41 -14.77
N ASN A 48 -29.62 18.26 -15.73
CA ASN A 48 -29.87 18.03 -17.16
C ASN A 48 -28.73 17.34 -17.93
N GLU A 49 -27.57 17.09 -17.31
CA GLU A 49 -26.43 16.49 -18.01
C GLU A 49 -26.14 15.06 -17.56
N ARG A 50 -26.70 14.07 -18.28
CA ARG A 50 -26.52 12.65 -18.01
C ARG A 50 -25.03 12.20 -18.09
N ARG A 51 -24.19 12.89 -18.87
CA ARG A 51 -22.70 12.69 -18.92
C ARG A 51 -21.96 13.13 -17.65
N ARG A 52 -22.48 14.09 -16.88
CA ARG A 52 -21.80 14.61 -15.67
C ARG A 52 -21.92 13.69 -14.44
N ARG A 53 -22.87 12.75 -14.44
CA ARG A 53 -23.10 11.79 -13.33
C ARG A 53 -22.09 10.64 -13.18
N PHE A 54 -21.15 10.50 -14.12
CA PHE A 54 -20.21 9.36 -14.06
C PHE A 54 -19.36 9.38 -12.77
N ALA A 55 -19.41 8.26 -12.04
CA ALA A 55 -18.61 7.95 -10.86
C ALA A 55 -18.64 9.01 -9.73
N MET A 56 -19.79 9.66 -9.49
CA MET A 56 -19.89 10.74 -8.49
C MET A 56 -19.52 10.29 -7.07
N ASN A 57 -20.00 9.13 -6.62
CA ASN A 57 -19.71 8.61 -5.29
C ASN A 57 -18.21 8.31 -5.16
N HIS A 58 -17.63 7.64 -6.15
CA HIS A 58 -16.20 7.38 -6.18
C HIS A 58 -15.36 8.65 -6.19
N ARG A 59 -15.76 9.71 -6.90
CA ARG A 59 -15.06 11.00 -6.88
C ARG A 59 -15.09 11.67 -5.50
N ILE A 60 -16.24 11.66 -4.82
CA ILE A 60 -16.38 12.23 -3.48
C ILE A 60 -15.50 11.44 -2.50
N CYS A 61 -15.62 10.10 -2.49
CA CYS A 61 -14.78 9.27 -1.64
C CYS A 61 -13.28 9.45 -1.95
N GLY A 62 -12.91 9.52 -3.24
CA GLY A 62 -11.54 9.75 -3.68
C GLY A 62 -10.99 11.09 -3.21
N ALA A 63 -11.78 12.15 -3.28
CA ALA A 63 -11.40 13.47 -2.78
C ALA A 63 -11.26 13.48 -1.24
N MET A 64 -12.16 12.81 -0.52
CA MET A 64 -12.04 12.66 0.94
C MET A 64 -10.77 11.89 1.31
N HIS A 65 -10.48 10.77 0.64
CA HIS A 65 -9.26 10.00 0.87
C HIS A 65 -8.00 10.81 0.53
N LEU A 66 -8.03 11.59 -0.55
CA LEU A 66 -6.95 12.51 -0.92
C LEU A 66 -6.67 13.55 0.19
N LEU A 67 -7.70 14.08 0.84
CA LEU A 67 -7.52 14.97 1.99
C LEU A 67 -6.87 14.25 3.18
N VAL A 68 -7.26 13.00 3.44
CA VAL A 68 -6.62 12.17 4.50
C VAL A 68 -5.14 11.93 4.18
N LEU A 69 -4.80 11.62 2.92
CA LEU A 69 -3.42 11.43 2.45
C LEU A 69 -2.57 12.69 2.60
N VAL A 70 -3.12 13.87 2.27
CA VAL A 70 -2.43 15.16 2.45
C VAL A 70 -2.26 15.49 3.92
N PHE A 71 -3.30 15.32 4.73
CA PHE A 71 -3.23 15.54 6.18
C PHE A 71 -2.12 14.70 6.82
N GLY A 72 -2.03 13.41 6.49
CA GLY A 72 -0.95 12.54 6.98
C GLY A 72 0.44 13.00 6.52
N GLY A 73 0.59 13.40 5.25
CA GLY A 73 1.86 13.92 4.73
C GLY A 73 2.30 15.23 5.40
N VAL A 74 1.38 16.16 5.62
CA VAL A 74 1.64 17.41 6.35
C VAL A 74 2.04 17.11 7.79
N HIS A 75 1.33 16.19 8.47
CA HIS A 75 1.66 15.80 9.84
C HIS A 75 3.10 15.26 9.95
N LEU A 76 3.53 14.38 9.03
CA LEU A 76 4.89 13.85 9.02
C LEU A 76 5.95 14.93 8.74
N MET A 77 5.69 15.84 7.80
CA MET A 77 6.58 16.98 7.52
C MET A 77 6.75 17.91 8.72
N LEU A 78 5.64 18.20 9.41
CA LEU A 78 5.66 19.02 10.61
C LEU A 78 6.48 18.32 11.71
N LEU A 79 6.23 17.03 11.96
CA LEU A 79 6.92 16.26 12.99
C LEU A 79 8.45 16.28 12.80
N SER A 80 8.93 16.16 11.56
CA SER A 80 10.37 16.25 11.28
C SER A 80 10.94 17.67 11.36
N SER A 81 10.18 18.70 10.99
CA SER A 81 10.61 20.11 11.15
C SER A 81 10.77 20.47 12.63
N TYR A 82 9.97 19.86 13.51
CA TYR A 82 10.04 20.09 14.96
C TYR A 82 11.23 19.41 15.63
N ASN A 83 11.66 18.23 15.16
CA ASN A 83 12.81 17.52 15.74
C ASN A 83 14.15 18.26 15.53
N THR A 84 14.22 19.22 14.62
CA THR A 84 15.41 20.06 14.36
C THR A 84 15.45 21.34 15.21
N SER A 85 14.32 21.75 15.79
CA SER A 85 14.19 23.02 16.54
C SER A 85 13.95 22.75 18.02
N SER A 86 15.01 22.84 18.82
CA SER A 86 15.11 22.41 20.21
C SER A 86 14.32 23.22 21.27
N SER A 87 13.14 23.79 20.96
CA SER A 87 12.48 24.74 21.89
C SER A 87 10.96 24.68 22.03
N PHE A 88 10.27 23.65 21.58
CA PHE A 88 8.83 23.50 21.86
C PHE A 88 8.45 22.07 22.24
N THR A 89 7.61 21.93 23.26
CA THR A 89 7.12 20.65 23.79
C THR A 89 6.45 19.83 22.68
N SER A 90 7.10 18.73 22.30
CA SER A 90 6.64 17.74 21.33
C SER A 90 5.22 17.26 21.65
N SER A 91 4.23 17.70 20.88
CA SER A 91 2.92 17.06 20.84
C SER A 91 2.92 15.96 19.78
N SER A 92 3.81 14.97 19.95
CA SER A 92 3.69 13.70 19.23
C SER A 92 2.24 13.20 19.38
N MET A 93 1.60 12.83 18.26
CA MET A 93 0.27 12.23 18.30
C MET A 93 0.26 11.08 19.31
N SER A 94 -0.75 11.04 20.17
CA SER A 94 -0.91 9.91 21.09
C SER A 94 -1.06 8.62 20.27
N ARG A 95 -0.63 7.49 20.84
CA ARG A 95 -0.76 6.18 20.17
C ARG A 95 -2.18 5.93 19.67
N LEU A 96 -3.18 6.31 20.48
CA LEU A 96 -4.60 6.21 20.12
C LEU A 96 -4.94 7.07 18.89
N ALA A 97 -4.40 8.28 18.81
CA ALA A 97 -4.63 9.16 17.66
C ALA A 97 -4.02 8.59 16.37
N VAL A 98 -2.85 7.94 16.45
CA VAL A 98 -2.24 7.26 15.29
C VAL A 98 -3.08 6.04 14.86
N VAL A 99 -3.55 5.22 15.81
CA VAL A 99 -4.45 4.10 15.51
C VAL A 99 -5.74 4.60 14.84
N ALA A 100 -6.32 5.69 15.36
CA ALA A 100 -7.50 6.31 14.78
C ALA A 100 -7.24 6.84 13.36
N PHE A 101 -6.07 7.45 13.13
CA PHE A 101 -5.67 7.89 11.79
C PHE A 101 -5.51 6.70 10.82
N ASP A 102 -4.84 5.63 11.24
CA ASP A 102 -4.64 4.43 10.42
C ASP A 102 -5.98 3.74 10.07
N LEU A 103 -6.93 3.73 11.02
CA LEU A 103 -8.30 3.29 10.81
C LEU A 103 -9.01 4.16 9.76
N VAL A 104 -8.96 5.49 9.88
CA VAL A 104 -9.58 6.42 8.94
C VAL A 104 -8.96 6.27 7.54
N LEU A 105 -7.64 6.13 7.45
CA LEU A 105 -6.94 5.94 6.19
C LEU A 105 -7.34 4.63 5.50
N GLY A 106 -7.34 3.52 6.24
CA GLY A 106 -7.74 2.22 5.68
C GLY A 106 -9.23 2.17 5.31
N LEU A 107 -10.12 2.67 6.18
CA LEU A 107 -11.57 2.70 5.90
C LEU A 107 -11.90 3.59 4.69
N SER A 108 -11.26 4.76 4.57
CA SER A 108 -11.44 5.61 3.40
C SER A 108 -10.91 4.93 2.13
N GLY A 109 -9.78 4.23 2.17
CA GLY A 109 -9.27 3.42 1.04
C GLY A 109 -10.23 2.31 0.61
N ILE A 110 -10.83 1.61 1.57
CA ILE A 110 -11.89 0.59 1.33
C ILE A 110 -13.11 1.23 0.66
N LEU A 111 -13.55 2.40 1.12
CA LEU A 111 -14.71 3.10 0.53
C LEU A 111 -14.43 3.55 -0.91
N VAL A 112 -13.25 4.09 -1.19
CA VAL A 112 -12.87 4.54 -2.53
C VAL A 112 -12.83 3.36 -3.51
N THR A 113 -12.19 2.25 -3.12
CA THR A 113 -12.11 1.06 -3.98
C THR A 113 -13.48 0.40 -4.16
N ARG A 114 -14.29 0.30 -3.10
CA ARG A 114 -15.66 -0.23 -3.20
C ARG A 114 -16.56 0.61 -4.11
N THR A 115 -16.48 1.93 -3.98
CA THR A 115 -17.24 2.84 -4.86
C THR A 115 -16.73 2.77 -6.30
N ALA A 116 -15.43 2.54 -6.52
CA ALA A 116 -14.88 2.27 -7.84
C ALA A 116 -15.52 1.01 -8.46
N VAL A 117 -15.52 -0.12 -7.74
CA VAL A 117 -16.14 -1.37 -8.20
C VAL A 117 -17.60 -1.15 -8.61
N LYS A 118 -18.38 -0.45 -7.77
CA LYS A 118 -19.81 -0.18 -8.03
C LYS A 118 -20.03 0.74 -9.24
N ASP A 119 -19.28 1.83 -9.33
CA ASP A 119 -19.51 2.86 -10.34
C ASP A 119 -18.94 2.47 -11.70
N PHE A 120 -17.75 1.85 -11.74
CA PHE A 120 -17.14 1.34 -12.96
C PHE A 120 -17.71 -0.01 -13.39
N GLY A 121 -18.08 -0.89 -12.47
CA GLY A 121 -18.71 -2.18 -12.77
C GLY A 121 -20.02 -2.04 -13.53
N LYS A 122 -20.88 -1.08 -13.15
CA LYS A 122 -22.11 -0.75 -13.89
C LYS A 122 -21.86 -0.23 -15.31
N LEU A 123 -20.70 0.40 -15.55
CA LEU A 123 -20.33 0.88 -16.88
C LEU A 123 -19.78 -0.27 -17.71
N HIS A 124 -18.88 -1.08 -17.14
CA HIS A 124 -18.27 -2.20 -17.84
C HIS A 124 -19.30 -3.28 -18.18
N SER A 125 -20.30 -3.56 -17.36
CA SER A 125 -21.39 -4.48 -17.73
C SER A 125 -22.19 -4.01 -18.96
N ARG A 126 -22.27 -2.69 -19.20
CA ARG A 126 -22.92 -2.10 -20.40
C ARG A 126 -21.99 -2.05 -21.62
N VAL A 127 -20.68 -2.14 -21.42
CA VAL A 127 -19.65 -2.03 -22.48
C VAL A 127 -19.06 -3.39 -22.86
N ARG A 128 -19.12 -4.40 -21.97
CA ARG A 128 -18.68 -5.80 -22.22
C ARG A 128 -19.47 -6.48 -23.34
N GLU A 129 -20.58 -5.90 -23.77
CA GLU A 129 -21.28 -6.23 -25.01
C GLU A 129 -20.52 -5.81 -26.30
N ARG A 130 -19.44 -5.01 -26.21
CA ARG A 130 -18.76 -4.43 -27.39
C ARG A 130 -17.28 -4.74 -27.61
N ARG A 131 -16.41 -5.02 -26.61
CA ARG A 131 -14.99 -5.36 -26.85
C ARG A 131 -14.31 -6.27 -25.79
N THR A 132 -13.25 -6.93 -26.25
CA THR A 132 -12.51 -8.13 -25.78
C THR A 132 -11.81 -8.09 -24.41
N LYS A 133 -11.54 -9.29 -23.88
CA LYS A 133 -11.03 -9.66 -22.54
C LYS A 133 -9.51 -9.43 -22.34
N SER A 134 -9.02 -8.19 -22.24
CA SER A 134 -7.70 -7.97 -21.60
C SER A 134 -7.64 -6.67 -20.80
N SER A 135 -7.08 -6.72 -19.59
CA SER A 135 -7.13 -5.65 -18.59
C SER A 135 -5.74 -5.23 -18.11
N GLY A 136 -5.48 -3.93 -18.08
CA GLY A 136 -4.28 -3.37 -17.47
C GLY A 136 -4.31 -1.85 -17.55
N VAL A 137 -4.07 -1.19 -16.43
CA VAL A 137 -4.12 0.28 -16.30
C VAL A 137 -2.93 0.97 -16.97
N LEU A 138 -1.86 0.21 -17.23
CA LEU A 138 -0.66 0.71 -17.89
C LEU A 138 -0.79 0.86 -19.40
N HIS A 139 -1.77 0.20 -20.03
CA HIS A 139 -2.00 0.31 -21.46
C HIS A 139 -2.83 1.54 -21.80
N GLU A 140 -2.36 2.32 -22.77
CA GLU A 140 -3.03 3.53 -23.22
C GLU A 140 -4.46 3.27 -23.75
N THR A 141 -4.69 2.05 -24.23
CA THR A 141 -5.94 1.61 -24.86
C THR A 141 -6.83 0.73 -23.98
N LYS A 142 -6.40 0.34 -22.78
CA LYS A 142 -7.15 -0.60 -21.92
C LYS A 142 -7.71 0.09 -20.68
N THR A 143 -8.98 -0.17 -20.40
CA THR A 143 -9.62 0.24 -19.14
C THR A 143 -9.40 -0.84 -18.09
N VAL A 144 -9.12 -0.41 -16.85
CA VAL A 144 -9.04 -1.28 -15.67
C VAL A 144 -10.24 -2.21 -15.59
N ALA A 145 -10.03 -3.52 -15.42
CA ALA A 145 -11.15 -4.46 -15.27
C ALA A 145 -11.83 -4.28 -13.91
N THR A 146 -13.14 -4.55 -13.86
CA THR A 146 -13.87 -4.62 -12.59
C THR A 146 -13.29 -5.68 -11.66
N GLU A 147 -12.81 -6.78 -12.23
CA GLU A 147 -12.13 -7.87 -11.52
C GLU A 147 -10.83 -7.37 -10.84
N GLU A 148 -10.09 -6.46 -11.46
CA GLU A 148 -8.88 -5.85 -10.88
C GLU A 148 -9.24 -4.86 -9.75
N MET A 149 -10.36 -4.14 -9.86
CA MET A 149 -10.84 -3.25 -8.79
C MET A 149 -11.34 -4.04 -7.57
N GLU A 150 -12.02 -5.17 -7.78
CA GLU A 150 -12.45 -6.08 -6.71
C GLU A 150 -11.26 -6.68 -5.98
N GLU A 151 -10.20 -7.01 -6.70
CA GLU A 151 -8.95 -7.46 -6.10
C GLU A 151 -8.32 -6.38 -5.20
N HIS A 152 -8.24 -5.12 -5.66
CA HIS A 152 -7.70 -4.03 -4.83
C HIS A 152 -8.58 -3.73 -3.61
N PHE A 153 -9.90 -3.83 -3.74
CA PHE A 153 -10.82 -3.73 -2.60
C PHE A 153 -10.54 -4.82 -1.56
N PHE A 154 -10.29 -6.06 -1.99
CA PHE A 154 -9.86 -7.14 -1.08
C PHE A 154 -8.55 -6.80 -0.37
N TYR A 155 -7.52 -6.35 -1.10
CA TYR A 155 -6.23 -6.01 -0.49
C TYR A 155 -6.30 -4.80 0.43
N GLN A 156 -7.22 -3.87 0.22
CA GLN A 156 -7.46 -2.78 1.18
C GLN A 156 -8.00 -3.29 2.52
N MET A 157 -8.87 -4.30 2.50
CA MET A 157 -9.30 -4.96 3.74
C MET A 157 -8.14 -5.71 4.41
N VAL A 158 -7.32 -6.42 3.63
CA VAL A 158 -6.12 -7.11 4.14
C VAL A 158 -5.15 -6.12 4.80
N ASN A 159 -4.88 -4.98 4.16
CA ASN A 159 -4.01 -3.94 4.68
C ASN A 159 -4.56 -3.37 6.00
N LEU A 160 -5.86 -3.11 6.09
CA LEU A 160 -6.50 -2.64 7.33
C LEU A 160 -6.39 -3.68 8.46
N THR A 161 -6.67 -4.96 8.16
CA THR A 161 -6.49 -6.04 9.13
C THR A 161 -5.03 -6.15 9.59
N GLN A 162 -4.08 -5.95 8.66
CA GLN A 162 -2.66 -5.96 8.97
C GLN A 162 -2.26 -4.83 9.93
N VAL A 163 -2.60 -3.57 9.65
CA VAL A 163 -2.14 -2.45 10.49
C VAL A 163 -2.70 -2.56 11.91
N LEU A 164 -3.94 -3.03 12.07
CA LEU A 164 -4.54 -3.30 13.38
C LEU A 164 -3.82 -4.42 14.13
N TYR A 165 -3.43 -5.48 13.41
CA TYR A 165 -2.63 -6.55 13.96
C TYR A 165 -1.24 -6.07 14.41
N LEU A 166 -0.60 -5.16 13.67
CA LEU A 166 0.70 -4.60 14.04
C LEU A 166 0.61 -3.73 15.31
N HIS A 167 -0.41 -2.88 15.43
CA HIS A 167 -0.70 -2.13 16.66
C HIS A 167 -0.97 -3.06 17.86
N PHE A 168 -1.69 -4.16 17.65
CA PHE A 168 -1.87 -5.19 18.67
C PHE A 168 -0.54 -5.83 19.10
N CYS A 169 0.36 -6.13 18.15
CA CYS A 169 1.64 -6.75 18.47
C CYS A 169 2.60 -5.84 19.26
N GLU A 170 2.46 -4.52 19.12
CA GLU A 170 3.23 -3.54 19.89
C GLU A 170 2.68 -3.30 21.30
N THR A 171 1.41 -3.61 21.53
CA THR A 171 0.76 -3.44 22.83
C THR A 171 0.72 -4.74 23.64
N CYS A 172 0.84 -5.89 22.98
CA CYS A 172 0.78 -7.20 23.60
C CYS A 172 2.18 -7.81 23.79
N ASP A 173 2.59 -8.02 25.04
CA ASP A 173 3.89 -8.61 25.37
C ASP A 173 3.95 -10.14 25.18
N GLY A 174 2.80 -10.81 25.06
CA GLY A 174 2.71 -12.26 24.98
C GLY A 174 2.97 -12.83 23.59
N LYS A 175 4.07 -13.58 23.40
CA LYS A 175 4.39 -14.31 22.15
C LYS A 175 3.23 -15.21 21.67
N ASN A 176 2.58 -15.92 22.59
CA ASN A 176 1.42 -16.77 22.28
C ASN A 176 0.21 -15.97 21.80
N ALA A 177 -0.09 -14.85 22.47
CA ALA A 177 -1.19 -13.98 22.10
C ALA A 177 -0.98 -13.32 20.73
N ARG A 178 0.25 -12.85 20.44
CA ARG A 178 0.60 -12.33 19.11
C ARG A 178 0.54 -13.38 18.00
N THR A 179 0.96 -14.61 18.31
CA THR A 179 0.87 -15.73 17.35
C THR A 179 -0.58 -16.12 17.09
N LEU A 180 -1.42 -16.16 18.13
CA LEU A 180 -2.85 -16.38 17.97
C LEU A 180 -3.50 -15.24 17.15
N ALA A 181 -3.16 -13.99 17.44
CA ALA A 181 -3.65 -12.84 16.69
C ALA A 181 -3.20 -12.88 15.21
N LEU A 182 -1.99 -13.36 14.91
CA LEU A 182 -1.51 -13.59 13.55
C LEU A 182 -2.39 -14.60 12.80
N VAL A 183 -2.68 -15.73 13.45
CA VAL A 183 -3.51 -16.79 12.86
C VAL A 183 -4.93 -16.28 12.66
N LEU A 184 -5.52 -15.59 13.63
CA LEU A 184 -6.87 -15.03 13.53
C LEU A 184 -6.97 -13.93 12.46
N SER A 185 -5.99 -13.02 12.39
CA SER A 185 -5.97 -11.95 11.39
C SER A 185 -5.81 -12.51 9.97
N THR A 186 -4.97 -13.54 9.81
CA THR A 186 -4.80 -14.25 8.54
C THR A 186 -6.06 -15.04 8.19
N TRP A 187 -6.57 -15.86 9.10
CA TRP A 187 -7.72 -16.72 8.86
C TRP A 187 -8.98 -15.92 8.53
N SER A 188 -9.25 -14.83 9.26
CA SER A 188 -10.46 -14.03 9.10
C SER A 188 -10.56 -13.42 7.70
N ILE A 189 -9.47 -12.90 7.13
CA ILE A 189 -9.51 -12.25 5.82
C ILE A 189 -9.31 -13.22 4.65
N TRP A 190 -8.37 -14.17 4.77
CA TRP A 190 -8.01 -15.06 3.66
C TRP A 190 -9.03 -16.16 3.42
N ARG A 191 -9.87 -16.49 4.41
CA ARG A 191 -11.04 -17.38 4.21
C ARG A 191 -12.02 -16.84 3.16
N TYR A 192 -12.08 -15.52 2.99
CA TYR A 192 -12.95 -14.90 1.99
C TYR A 192 -12.26 -14.70 0.63
N ARG A 193 -10.98 -15.07 0.47
CA ARG A 193 -10.21 -14.83 -0.76
C ARG A 193 -10.87 -15.44 -2.00
N ASP A 194 -11.51 -16.61 -1.86
CA ASP A 194 -12.16 -17.32 -2.97
C ASP A 194 -13.41 -16.58 -3.50
N ARG A 195 -13.97 -15.65 -2.72
CA ARG A 195 -15.09 -14.81 -3.17
C ARG A 195 -14.65 -13.65 -4.08
N PHE A 196 -13.34 -13.41 -4.18
CA PHE A 196 -12.78 -12.35 -4.99
C PHE A 196 -12.09 -12.93 -6.22
N PRO A 197 -12.18 -12.28 -7.39
CA PRO A 197 -11.53 -12.75 -8.60
C PRO A 197 -10.00 -12.91 -8.40
N VAL A 198 -9.44 -13.92 -9.08
CA VAL A 198 -7.99 -14.15 -9.14
C VAL A 198 -7.59 -13.98 -10.59
N ASN A 199 -6.98 -12.85 -10.92
CA ASN A 199 -6.47 -12.63 -12.26
C ASN A 199 -5.11 -13.34 -12.39
N SER A 200 -5.06 -14.42 -13.17
CA SER A 200 -3.81 -15.15 -13.38
C SER A 200 -2.86 -14.35 -14.26
N PHE A 201 -1.65 -14.11 -13.77
CA PHE A 201 -0.65 -13.29 -14.46
C PHE A 201 -0.20 -13.86 -15.82
N SER A 202 -0.21 -15.19 -16.03
CA SER A 202 0.23 -15.81 -17.29
C SER A 202 -0.67 -15.48 -18.47
N ARG A 203 -1.98 -15.33 -18.24
CA ARG A 203 -2.98 -15.08 -19.28
C ARG A 203 -2.79 -13.76 -20.02
N ASN A 204 -2.14 -12.77 -19.41
CA ASN A 204 -1.84 -11.49 -20.08
C ASN A 204 -0.67 -11.58 -21.08
N TYR A 205 0.01 -12.74 -21.16
CA TYR A 205 1.17 -12.97 -22.02
C TYR A 205 1.00 -14.15 -22.98
N GLU A 206 -0.06 -14.95 -22.83
CA GLU A 206 -0.38 -16.09 -23.72
C GLU A 206 -0.82 -15.65 -25.14
N GLY A 207 -1.10 -14.37 -25.35
CA GLY A 207 -1.66 -13.82 -26.59
C GLY A 207 -0.67 -13.24 -27.62
N GLY A 208 0.64 -13.49 -27.51
CA GLY A 208 1.63 -13.14 -28.56
C GLY A 208 1.93 -11.64 -28.77
N GLU A 209 1.06 -10.69 -28.39
CA GLU A 209 1.27 -9.25 -28.59
C GLU A 209 2.24 -8.58 -27.58
N ASN A 210 2.60 -9.25 -26.49
CA ASN A 210 3.48 -8.72 -25.42
C ASN A 210 4.80 -9.52 -25.31
N GLY A 211 5.27 -10.02 -26.44
CA GLY A 211 6.31 -11.04 -26.54
C GLY A 211 7.75 -10.51 -26.59
N ARG A 212 8.22 -9.75 -25.59
CA ARG A 212 9.64 -9.68 -25.15
C ARG A 212 9.81 -8.66 -24.02
N TRP A 213 10.75 -8.93 -23.10
CA TRP A 213 10.98 -8.17 -21.86
C TRP A 213 11.25 -6.67 -22.04
N PHE A 214 11.70 -6.24 -23.23
CA PHE A 214 12.23 -4.90 -23.50
C PHE A 214 11.60 -4.17 -24.69
N GLU A 215 10.59 -4.73 -25.37
CA GLU A 215 10.05 -4.12 -26.60
C GLU A 215 9.13 -2.89 -26.34
N SER A 216 8.66 -2.70 -25.10
CA SER A 216 7.95 -1.48 -24.69
C SER A 216 8.19 -1.16 -23.22
N VAL A 217 8.49 0.12 -22.92
CA VAL A 217 8.59 0.67 -21.55
C VAL A 217 7.34 0.33 -20.73
N GLU A 218 6.19 0.26 -21.39
CA GLU A 218 4.91 -0.05 -20.78
C GLU A 218 4.86 -1.48 -20.21
N ASN A 219 5.35 -2.46 -20.98
CA ASN A 219 5.42 -3.87 -20.58
C ASN A 219 6.41 -4.07 -19.43
N PHE A 220 7.54 -3.36 -19.45
CA PHE A 220 8.50 -3.38 -18.34
C PHE A 220 7.86 -2.86 -17.06
N LEU A 221 7.24 -1.68 -17.11
CA LEU A 221 6.61 -1.05 -15.95
C LEU A 221 5.46 -1.90 -15.40
N TYR A 222 4.66 -2.52 -16.26
CA TYR A 222 3.62 -3.43 -15.84
C TYR A 222 4.19 -4.61 -15.05
N ARG A 223 5.28 -5.23 -15.53
CA ARG A 223 5.96 -6.31 -14.80
C ARG A 223 6.61 -5.84 -13.51
N ALA A 224 7.23 -4.66 -13.50
CA ALA A 224 7.82 -4.07 -12.30
C ALA A 224 6.76 -3.86 -11.22
N LYS A 225 5.60 -3.26 -11.57
CA LYS A 225 4.45 -3.11 -10.67
C LYS A 225 3.99 -4.45 -10.10
N LYS A 226 3.96 -5.50 -10.92
CA LYS A 226 3.56 -6.85 -10.47
C LYS A 226 4.56 -7.45 -9.49
N TRP A 227 5.87 -7.33 -9.76
CA TRP A 227 6.90 -7.78 -8.82
C TRP A 227 6.88 -7.00 -7.52
N GLN A 228 6.65 -5.69 -7.60
CA GLN A 228 6.45 -4.84 -6.43
C GLN A 228 5.28 -5.36 -5.57
N TYR A 229 4.16 -5.71 -6.20
CA TYR A 229 3.02 -6.30 -5.52
C TYR A 229 3.33 -7.67 -4.88
N VAL A 230 4.03 -8.57 -5.58
CA VAL A 230 4.47 -9.86 -5.02
C VAL A 230 5.37 -9.64 -3.82
N PHE A 231 6.27 -8.67 -3.90
CA PHE A 231 7.16 -8.28 -2.80
C PHE A 231 6.36 -7.74 -1.61
N TYR A 232 5.41 -6.83 -1.81
CA TYR A 232 4.56 -6.34 -0.73
C TYR A 232 3.81 -7.47 -0.03
N LYS A 233 3.22 -8.38 -0.81
CA LYS A 233 2.48 -9.51 -0.24
C LYS A 233 3.40 -10.46 0.55
N THR A 234 4.52 -10.86 -0.02
CA THR A 234 5.38 -11.89 0.58
C THR A 234 6.24 -11.34 1.72
N CYS A 235 6.94 -10.23 1.47
CA CYS A 235 7.85 -9.61 2.43
C CYS A 235 7.11 -8.76 3.46
N LEU A 236 6.33 -7.78 3.00
CA LEU A 236 5.78 -6.73 3.85
C LEU A 236 4.43 -7.05 4.46
N LEU A 237 3.74 -8.07 3.97
CA LEU A 237 2.54 -8.62 4.59
C LEU A 237 2.88 -9.88 5.39
N HIS A 238 3.20 -10.99 4.73
CA HIS A 238 3.44 -12.25 5.47
C HIS A 238 4.72 -12.23 6.30
N GLY A 239 5.85 -11.82 5.70
CA GLY A 239 7.14 -11.74 6.39
C GLY A 239 7.11 -10.79 7.57
N LEU A 240 6.56 -9.58 7.40
CA LEU A 240 6.41 -8.60 8.47
C LEU A 240 5.51 -9.13 9.59
N ASN A 241 4.35 -9.71 9.26
CA ASN A 241 3.41 -10.18 10.28
C ASN A 241 4.00 -11.31 11.12
N VAL A 242 4.66 -12.29 10.49
CA VAL A 242 5.36 -13.36 11.21
C VAL A 242 6.50 -12.79 12.07
N SER A 243 7.22 -11.78 11.54
CA SER A 243 8.31 -11.14 12.29
C SER A 243 7.80 -10.46 13.56
N SER A 244 6.68 -9.74 13.47
CA SER A 244 6.03 -9.11 14.61
C SER A 244 5.50 -10.12 15.63
N ALA A 245 4.98 -11.27 15.19
CA ALA A 245 4.51 -12.32 16.10
C ALA A 245 5.64 -12.93 16.93
N ILE A 246 6.73 -13.31 16.26
CA ILE A 246 7.80 -14.15 16.83
C ILE A 246 8.89 -13.33 17.49
N PHE A 247 9.34 -12.25 16.83
CA PHE A 247 10.51 -11.47 17.24
C PHE A 247 10.14 -10.12 17.88
N GLY A 248 8.85 -9.80 17.99
CA GLY A 248 8.37 -8.50 18.46
C GLY A 248 8.82 -8.09 19.87
N SER A 249 9.10 -9.05 20.77
CA SER A 249 9.60 -8.75 22.13
C SER A 249 11.12 -8.89 22.28
N SER A 250 11.76 -9.80 21.55
CA SER A 250 13.19 -10.12 21.75
C SER A 250 14.13 -8.99 21.35
N ARG A 251 13.69 -8.05 20.49
CA ARG A 251 14.51 -6.90 20.10
C ARG A 251 14.57 -5.79 21.17
N SER A 252 13.66 -5.77 22.15
CA SER A 252 13.64 -4.75 23.21
C SER A 252 14.69 -5.00 24.31
N SER A 253 15.20 -6.23 24.44
CA SER A 253 16.09 -6.64 25.52
C SER A 253 17.59 -6.69 25.16
N SER A 254 17.95 -6.40 23.90
CA SER A 254 19.36 -6.31 23.47
C SER A 254 19.83 -4.87 23.54
N SER A 255 20.77 -4.59 24.44
CA SER A 255 21.36 -3.28 24.76
C SER A 255 22.23 -2.66 23.64
N LYS A 256 21.98 -2.99 22.37
CA LYS A 256 22.60 -2.31 21.23
C LYS A 256 21.59 -1.36 20.61
N THR A 257 21.87 -0.07 20.77
CA THR A 257 21.25 1.16 20.24
C THR A 257 20.77 1.05 18.78
N THR A 258 19.78 0.20 18.52
CA THR A 258 19.13 0.05 17.22
C THR A 258 17.68 0.44 17.45
N THR A 259 17.36 1.70 17.19
CA THR A 259 16.01 2.24 17.36
C THR A 259 15.03 1.38 16.57
N ILE A 260 14.26 0.55 17.27
CA ILE A 260 13.27 -0.34 16.64
C ILE A 260 12.24 0.57 15.98
N LEU A 261 12.07 0.41 14.68
CA LEU A 261 11.00 1.11 13.98
C LEU A 261 9.66 0.64 14.58
N THR A 262 8.85 1.56 15.10
CA THR A 262 7.51 1.29 15.63
C THR A 262 6.44 1.61 14.58
N THR A 263 5.21 1.12 14.77
CA THR A 263 4.06 1.42 13.90
C THR A 263 3.69 2.89 14.01
N HIS A 264 3.92 3.50 15.19
CA HIS A 264 3.79 4.94 15.41
C HIS A 264 4.97 5.77 14.87
N GLY A 265 6.05 5.12 14.44
CA GLY A 265 7.24 5.80 13.93
C GLY A 265 7.02 6.41 12.55
N GLU A 266 7.62 7.57 12.32
CA GLU A 266 7.54 8.36 11.09
C GLU A 266 7.76 7.55 9.81
N ARG A 267 8.76 6.65 9.81
CA ARG A 267 9.10 5.85 8.62
C ARG A 267 8.02 4.80 8.31
N PHE A 268 7.41 4.20 9.34
CA PHE A 268 6.32 3.24 9.14
C PHE A 268 5.06 3.97 8.68
N GLN A 269 4.75 5.12 9.27
CA GLN A 269 3.62 5.95 8.88
C GLN A 269 3.72 6.44 7.43
N LEU A 270 4.91 6.83 6.97
CA LEU A 270 5.16 7.15 5.56
C LEU A 270 4.93 5.95 4.64
N TYR A 271 5.48 4.77 4.99
CA TYR A 271 5.23 3.53 4.26
C TYR A 271 3.72 3.25 4.15
N TRP A 272 3.01 3.36 5.25
CA TRP A 272 1.58 3.09 5.33
C TRP A 272 0.76 4.05 4.47
N LEU A 273 1.08 5.35 4.50
CA LEU A 273 0.50 6.35 3.59
C LEU A 273 0.75 6.01 2.12
N CYS A 274 1.99 5.68 1.76
CA CYS A 274 2.36 5.37 0.38
C CYS A 274 1.71 4.07 -0.12
N LEU A 275 1.59 3.06 0.73
CA LEU A 275 0.90 1.81 0.41
C LEU A 275 -0.58 2.08 0.10
N ASN A 276 -1.27 2.84 0.96
CA ASN A 276 -2.67 3.19 0.74
C ASN A 276 -2.85 4.05 -0.51
N ALA A 277 -2.00 5.05 -0.71
CA ALA A 277 -1.99 5.87 -1.90
C ALA A 277 -1.85 5.05 -3.19
N SER A 278 -0.82 4.20 -3.28
CA SER A 278 -0.51 3.44 -4.49
C SER A 278 -1.61 2.43 -4.87
N TYR A 279 -2.33 1.87 -3.89
CA TYR A 279 -3.43 0.92 -4.13
C TYR A 279 -4.76 1.59 -4.48
N VAL A 280 -4.97 2.85 -4.10
CA VAL A 280 -6.28 3.53 -4.21
C VAL A 280 -6.30 4.58 -5.31
N MET A 281 -5.23 5.36 -5.42
CA MET A 281 -5.20 6.54 -6.28
C MET A 281 -5.25 6.22 -7.76
N GLU A 282 -4.85 5.01 -8.16
CA GLU A 282 -4.95 4.54 -9.54
C GLU A 282 -6.37 4.69 -10.13
N PHE A 283 -7.40 4.29 -9.37
CA PHE A 283 -8.79 4.38 -9.83
C PHE A 283 -9.31 5.81 -9.84
N PHE A 284 -8.83 6.63 -8.89
CA PHE A 284 -9.16 8.04 -8.86
C PHE A 284 -8.56 8.78 -10.07
N LEU A 285 -7.29 8.53 -10.40
CA LEU A 285 -6.62 9.07 -11.58
C LEU A 285 -7.34 8.65 -12.87
N GLN A 286 -7.75 7.38 -12.98
CA GLN A 286 -8.55 6.88 -14.10
C GLN A 286 -9.90 7.60 -14.24
N THR A 287 -10.48 8.06 -13.14
CA THR A 287 -11.70 8.88 -13.18
C THR A 287 -11.45 10.26 -13.79
N LEU A 288 -10.30 10.89 -13.47
CA LEU A 288 -9.90 12.17 -14.06
C LEU A 288 -9.68 12.05 -15.57
N VAL A 289 -9.02 10.98 -16.02
CA VAL A 289 -8.81 10.69 -17.46
C VAL A 289 -10.15 10.50 -18.18
N LYS A 290 -11.06 9.67 -17.65
CA LYS A 290 -12.38 9.45 -18.27
C LYS A 290 -13.24 10.70 -18.33
N LYS A 291 -13.03 11.65 -17.41
CA LYS A 291 -13.68 12.96 -17.41
C LYS A 291 -12.99 13.99 -18.30
N LYS A 292 -11.88 13.61 -18.96
CA LYS A 292 -11.05 14.50 -19.79
C LYS A 292 -10.40 15.65 -19.01
N TYR A 293 -10.24 15.50 -17.69
CA TYR A 293 -9.48 16.44 -16.87
C TYR A 293 -7.97 16.17 -16.91
N GLY A 294 -7.57 15.01 -17.44
CA GLY A 294 -6.18 14.64 -17.67
C GLY A 294 -6.05 13.68 -18.84
N THR A 295 -4.82 13.41 -19.26
CA THR A 295 -4.50 12.43 -20.30
C THR A 295 -4.10 11.09 -19.66
N GLN A 296 -4.23 10.01 -20.42
CA GLN A 296 -3.78 8.69 -19.98
C GLN A 296 -2.27 8.68 -19.70
N SER A 297 -1.47 9.37 -20.52
CA SER A 297 -0.04 9.57 -20.28
C SER A 297 0.26 10.23 -18.92
N ASN A 298 -0.48 11.29 -18.55
CA ASN A 298 -0.31 11.91 -17.23
C ASN A 298 -0.64 10.93 -16.09
N ALA A 299 -1.73 10.15 -16.22
CA ALA A 299 -2.09 9.16 -15.20
C ALA A 299 -1.05 8.04 -15.07
N LEU A 300 -0.42 7.62 -16.18
CA LEU A 300 0.68 6.66 -16.18
C LEU A 300 1.90 7.20 -15.44
N LEU A 301 2.32 8.42 -15.74
CA LEU A 301 3.44 9.09 -15.06
C LEU A 301 3.17 9.20 -13.55
N MET A 302 1.95 9.59 -13.17
CA MET A 302 1.55 9.70 -11.77
C MET A 302 1.55 8.34 -11.06
N ASN A 303 1.11 7.26 -11.72
CA ASN A 303 1.19 5.91 -11.19
C ASN A 303 2.65 5.43 -11.02
N GLN A 304 3.52 5.74 -11.98
CA GLN A 304 4.95 5.41 -11.89
C GLN A 304 5.60 6.11 -10.70
N PHE A 305 5.31 7.39 -10.51
CA PHE A 305 5.79 8.16 -9.36
C PHE A 305 5.34 7.52 -8.04
N LEU A 306 4.06 7.15 -7.93
CA LEU A 306 3.53 6.48 -6.75
C LEU A 306 4.21 5.14 -6.48
N MET A 307 4.54 4.36 -7.52
CA MET A 307 5.29 3.10 -7.38
C MET A 307 6.71 3.32 -6.84
N VAL A 308 7.40 4.37 -7.30
CA VAL A 308 8.77 4.68 -6.84
C VAL A 308 8.73 5.12 -5.38
N VAL A 309 7.89 6.11 -5.05
CA VAL A 309 7.80 6.65 -3.69
C VAL A 309 7.33 5.59 -2.68
N SER A 310 6.42 4.69 -3.07
CA SER A 310 6.02 3.58 -2.20
C SER A 310 7.13 2.55 -2.00
N SER A 311 7.96 2.29 -3.02
CA SER A 311 9.11 1.40 -2.90
C SER A 311 10.18 1.99 -1.97
N LEU A 312 10.48 3.27 -2.11
CA LEU A 312 11.44 3.98 -1.26
C LEU A 312 10.99 4.01 0.20
N SER A 313 9.72 4.32 0.47
CA SER A 313 9.19 4.34 1.84
C SER A 313 9.12 2.95 2.49
N ALA A 314 9.02 1.89 1.70
CA ALA A 314 9.01 0.52 2.20
C ALA A 314 10.40 0.03 2.66
N PHE A 315 11.48 0.56 2.09
CA PHE A 315 12.84 0.09 2.35
C PHE A 315 13.23 0.08 3.84
N PRO A 316 13.00 1.16 4.64
CA PRO A 316 13.30 1.15 6.07
C PRO A 316 12.50 0.10 6.86
N VAL A 317 11.27 -0.22 6.43
CA VAL A 317 10.42 -1.22 7.09
C VAL A 317 10.97 -2.62 6.85
N VAL A 318 11.40 -2.91 5.63
CA VAL A 318 12.03 -4.20 5.28
C VAL A 318 13.28 -4.41 6.11
N VAL A 319 14.20 -3.45 6.11
CA VAL A 319 15.51 -3.58 6.78
C VAL A 319 15.36 -3.67 8.30
N ARG A 320 14.47 -2.87 8.90
CA ARG A 320 14.40 -2.73 10.37
C ARG A 320 13.31 -3.59 11.04
N ARG A 321 12.25 -3.98 10.35
CA ARG A 321 11.13 -4.75 10.95
C ARG A 321 11.02 -6.18 10.46
N VAL A 322 11.37 -6.46 9.20
CA VAL A 322 11.21 -7.80 8.64
C VAL A 322 12.42 -8.66 8.97
N HIS A 323 12.20 -9.81 9.59
CA HIS A 323 13.25 -10.79 9.82
C HIS A 323 13.61 -11.48 8.49
N PRO A 324 14.90 -11.57 8.10
CA PRO A 324 15.29 -12.13 6.80
C PRO A 324 14.72 -13.53 6.53
N ILE A 325 14.63 -14.36 7.58
CA ILE A 325 14.13 -15.74 7.47
C ILE A 325 12.63 -15.78 7.29
N ALA A 326 11.90 -14.89 7.98
CA ALA A 326 10.47 -14.76 7.77
C ALA A 326 10.18 -14.33 6.33
N PHE A 327 10.99 -13.43 5.78
CA PHE A 327 10.90 -13.05 4.37
C PHE A 327 11.19 -14.23 3.43
N VAL A 328 12.34 -14.90 3.55
CA VAL A 328 12.73 -16.00 2.65
C VAL A 328 11.73 -17.15 2.72
N ALA A 329 11.31 -17.56 3.92
CA ALA A 329 10.33 -18.62 4.09
C ALA A 329 8.96 -18.23 3.52
N ALA A 330 8.48 -17.01 3.78
CA ALA A 330 7.21 -16.52 3.22
C ALA A 330 7.27 -16.44 1.69
N LEU A 331 8.39 -15.98 1.12
CA LEU A 331 8.61 -15.91 -0.32
C LEU A 331 8.56 -17.31 -0.93
N ALA A 332 9.38 -18.24 -0.43
CA ALA A 332 9.46 -19.61 -0.95
C ALA A 332 8.10 -20.32 -0.88
N LEU A 333 7.41 -20.28 0.27
CA LEU A 333 6.13 -20.94 0.46
C LEU A 333 5.02 -20.34 -0.44
N ASN A 334 5.01 -19.02 -0.65
CA ASN A 334 4.04 -18.40 -1.56
C ASN A 334 4.26 -18.78 -3.03
N PHE A 335 5.50 -19.09 -3.43
CA PHE A 335 5.79 -19.58 -4.79
C PHE A 335 5.51 -21.07 -4.95
N LEU A 336 5.87 -21.88 -3.94
CA LEU A 336 5.74 -23.34 -3.96
C LEU A 336 4.30 -23.81 -3.71
N ASN A 337 3.59 -23.18 -2.79
CA ASN A 337 2.26 -23.59 -2.35
C ASN A 337 1.23 -22.48 -2.58
N ARG A 338 0.90 -22.27 -3.87
CA ARG A 338 -0.01 -21.20 -4.29
C ARG A 338 -1.41 -21.40 -3.72
N LYS A 339 -2.10 -20.30 -3.42
CA LYS A 339 -3.47 -20.24 -2.89
C LYS A 339 -3.66 -20.79 -1.46
N GLN A 340 -2.61 -21.29 -0.82
CA GLN A 340 -2.68 -21.79 0.56
C GLN A 340 -2.11 -20.78 1.56
N GLU A 341 -2.64 -19.55 1.54
CA GLU A 341 -2.10 -18.40 2.29
C GLU A 341 -2.01 -18.67 3.80
N THR A 342 -3.09 -19.20 4.39
CA THR A 342 -3.13 -19.52 5.82
C THR A 342 -2.12 -20.60 6.19
N ALA A 343 -2.00 -21.64 5.37
CA ALA A 343 -1.01 -22.70 5.61
C ALA A 343 0.41 -22.16 5.46
N ASN A 344 0.68 -21.31 4.47
CA ASN A 344 1.98 -20.69 4.24
C ASN A 344 2.39 -19.80 5.42
N VAL A 345 1.47 -19.01 5.98
CA VAL A 345 1.74 -18.21 7.18
C VAL A 345 2.05 -19.09 8.39
N CYS A 346 1.27 -20.16 8.61
CA CYS A 346 1.54 -21.11 9.70
C CYS A 346 2.90 -21.80 9.54
N LEU A 347 3.24 -22.27 8.34
CA LEU A 347 4.52 -22.91 8.05
C LEU A 347 5.69 -21.93 8.18
N THR A 348 5.53 -20.69 7.73
CA THR A 348 6.54 -19.62 7.93
C THR A 348 6.75 -19.37 9.42
N CYS A 349 5.67 -19.34 10.20
CA CYS A 349 5.73 -19.19 11.65
C CYS A 349 6.49 -20.36 12.31
N VAL A 350 6.19 -21.59 11.92
CA VAL A 350 6.92 -22.79 12.41
C VAL A 350 8.40 -22.71 12.05
N ALA A 351 8.74 -22.36 10.80
CA ALA A 351 10.12 -22.21 10.35
C ALA A 351 10.88 -21.17 11.18
N CYS A 352 10.26 -20.02 11.46
CA CYS A 352 10.85 -18.99 12.32
C CYS A 352 11.02 -19.44 13.77
N VAL A 353 10.06 -20.17 14.34
CA VAL A 353 10.17 -20.70 15.72
C VAL A 353 11.26 -21.76 15.83
N VAL A 354 11.35 -22.66 14.84
CA VAL A 354 12.42 -23.66 14.76
C VAL A 354 13.77 -22.96 14.65
N PHE A 355 13.90 -21.99 13.75
CA PHE A 355 15.13 -21.22 13.61
C PHE A 355 15.53 -20.50 14.91
N ASP A 356 14.61 -19.76 15.53
CA ASP A 356 14.81 -19.05 16.81
C ASP A 356 15.27 -20.00 17.94
N ARG A 357 14.82 -21.26 17.91
CA ARG A 357 15.19 -22.27 18.92
C ARG A 357 16.58 -22.89 18.69
N TYR A 358 16.96 -23.16 17.45
CA TYR A 358 18.19 -23.89 17.13
C TYR A 358 19.36 -22.99 16.76
N VAL A 359 19.08 -21.79 16.27
CA VAL A 359 20.07 -20.81 15.85
C VAL A 359 19.91 -19.60 16.77
N LYS A 360 20.33 -19.77 18.03
CA LYS A 360 20.45 -18.65 18.98
C LYS A 360 21.51 -17.68 18.45
N ILE A 361 21.10 -16.64 17.75
CA ILE A 361 21.94 -15.49 17.37
C ILE A 361 21.75 -14.39 18.41
#